data_AF-A0A7W1QV97-F1
#
_entry.id   AF-A0A7W1QV97-F1
#
_cell.length_a   1.000
_cell.length_b   1.000
_cell.length_c   1.000
_cell.angle_alpha   90.00
_cell.angle_beta   90.00
_cell.angle_gamma   90.00
#
_symmetry.space_group_name_H-M   'P 1'
#
loop_
_entity.id
_entity.type
_entity.pdbx_description
1 polymer ?
#
loop_
_entity_poly.entity_id
_entity_poly.type
_entity_poly.pdbx_seq_one_letter_code
_entity_poly.pdbx_strand_id
1 'polypeptide(L)'
;KQHWRYLIARYGALPVVWCMAGEGNLSWYLAPGFPYHDKEQVTNWTHVTRYVRETDPFKRLVTVHPTGFGWTARDAIDDASLLDFDMLQTPHGQREAVPITLGIVRRSYSGKPIMPTINGEAAYERLSDALPTQWTRRMFWLCVTNGAAGHTYGANGIWQVNRRGDPHGPSPHMPPGVGYGAIAWDDAMNLPGSTQVAHGKKLFEEYEWHRFTPHPEWARFASQSSPASFDGAQWIWFPEGNPAENAPAEKRHLRKRFEVPAGKKIAGASLAVTADDSVSVRLNGKSLGSSTDWKNPARFDIAATLQAGPNALAMVVENVKSTGSANPAGFLASLDVRFTDGEALRIVSDASWRASKTESAGWDKIDFDDAAWTPAIAMGAYGIVPWGDLTGTTNETPYATGIADGVRIVYAPRPEAVEVRDLGVDTAYTAIHFDPVSGKKTPIGEVRSDKNGVWTCSPPNVVKEEDWVVILEPKSK
;
A
#
# COMPACT_ATOMS: atom_id res chain seq x y z
N LYS A 1 -0.43 6.13 38.85
CA LYS A 1 0.87 6.38 39.52
C LYS A 1 1.28 5.29 40.52
N GLN A 2 0.47 4.95 41.54
CA GLN A 2 0.82 3.90 42.54
C GLN A 2 1.16 2.53 41.89
N HIS A 3 0.34 2.09 40.92
CA HIS A 3 0.60 0.87 40.15
C HIS A 3 1.98 0.88 39.47
N TRP A 4 2.33 1.97 38.79
CA TRP A 4 3.62 2.12 38.13
C TRP A 4 4.81 2.17 39.09
N ARG A 5 4.69 2.78 40.27
CA ARG A 5 5.74 2.69 41.30
C ARG A 5 6.05 1.25 41.67
N TYR A 6 5.01 0.43 41.83
CA TYR A 6 5.16 -0.98 42.13
C TYR A 6 5.82 -1.74 40.96
N LEU A 7 5.36 -1.54 39.72
CA LEU A 7 5.97 -2.18 38.54
C LEU A 7 7.45 -1.82 38.38
N ILE A 8 7.81 -0.55 38.54
CA ILE A 8 9.20 -0.08 38.49
C ILE A 8 10.03 -0.72 39.61
N ALA A 9 9.53 -0.70 40.85
CA ALA A 9 10.25 -1.29 41.97
C ALA A 9 10.44 -2.81 41.83
N ARG A 10 9.44 -3.51 41.27
CA ARG A 10 9.44 -4.96 41.15
C ARG A 10 10.22 -5.47 39.93
N TYR A 11 10.12 -4.79 38.80
CA TYR A 11 10.63 -5.27 37.52
C TYR A 11 11.64 -4.34 36.84
N GLY A 12 11.79 -3.09 37.29
CA GLY A 12 12.65 -2.10 36.64
C GLY A 12 14.13 -2.50 36.60
N ALA A 13 14.60 -3.35 37.52
CA ALA A 13 15.96 -3.88 37.48
C ALA A 13 16.18 -4.97 36.40
N LEU A 14 15.10 -5.55 35.86
CA LEU A 14 15.14 -6.56 34.79
C LEU A 14 15.19 -5.89 33.40
N PRO A 15 15.67 -6.57 32.34
CA PRO A 15 15.67 -6.06 30.97
C PRO A 15 14.24 -6.03 30.41
N VAL A 16 13.46 -5.04 30.83
CA VAL A 16 12.07 -4.84 30.42
C VAL A 16 11.92 -3.60 29.53
N VAL A 17 10.86 -3.61 28.73
CA VAL A 17 10.36 -2.46 27.97
C VAL A 17 8.99 -2.11 28.51
N TRP A 18 8.73 -0.83 28.76
CA TRP A 18 7.43 -0.36 29.20
C TRP A 18 6.55 -0.02 28.01
N CYS A 19 5.50 -0.82 27.79
CA CYS A 19 4.37 -0.40 26.99
C CYS A 19 3.35 0.24 27.94
N MET A 20 3.16 1.55 27.84
CA MET A 20 2.42 2.32 28.84
C MET A 20 0.92 1.98 28.87
N ALA A 21 0.36 1.65 27.72
CA ALA A 21 -1.04 1.28 27.54
C ALA A 21 -1.19 0.34 26.35
N GLY A 22 -2.25 -0.48 26.37
CA GLY A 22 -2.79 -1.18 25.21
C GLY A 22 -3.89 -0.34 24.58
N GLU A 23 -3.79 -0.03 23.29
CA GLU A 23 -4.72 0.85 22.58
C GLU A 23 -4.98 2.19 23.32
N GLY A 24 -3.92 2.92 23.66
CA GLY A 24 -3.93 4.03 24.62
C GLY A 24 -4.86 5.21 24.28
N ASN A 25 -5.27 5.36 23.02
CA ASN A 25 -6.23 6.37 22.59
C ASN A 25 -7.67 5.83 22.47
N LEU A 26 -7.96 4.61 22.94
CA LEU A 26 -9.29 4.05 23.09
C LEU A 26 -9.74 4.12 24.55
N SER A 27 -10.92 4.70 24.81
CA SER A 27 -11.49 4.78 26.16
C SER A 27 -12.01 3.41 26.63
N TRP A 28 -12.90 2.82 25.83
CA TRP A 28 -13.41 1.46 25.95
C TRP A 28 -13.97 1.03 24.59
N TYR A 29 -14.06 -0.27 24.36
CA TYR A 29 -14.52 -0.84 23.10
C TYR A 29 -15.92 -0.31 22.69
N LEU A 30 -16.94 -0.46 23.54
CA LEU A 30 -18.32 -0.07 23.21
C LEU A 30 -18.61 1.46 23.14
N ALA A 31 -17.59 2.31 23.05
CA ALA A 31 -17.81 3.76 22.89
C ALA A 31 -18.49 4.05 21.53
N PRO A 32 -19.52 4.91 21.47
CA PRO A 32 -20.14 5.30 20.20
C PRO A 32 -19.13 5.92 19.24
N GLY A 33 -19.17 5.52 17.96
CA GLY A 33 -18.27 6.06 16.93
C GLY A 33 -16.91 5.35 16.83
N PHE A 34 -16.81 4.09 17.26
CA PHE A 34 -15.60 3.28 17.08
C PHE A 34 -15.16 3.18 15.60
N PRO A 35 -13.85 3.30 15.28
CA PRO A 35 -12.75 3.52 16.22
C PRO A 35 -12.71 4.97 16.74
N TYR A 36 -12.44 5.14 18.04
CA TYR A 36 -12.42 6.45 18.70
C TYR A 36 -10.98 6.89 19.00
N HIS A 37 -10.70 8.19 18.84
CA HIS A 37 -9.45 8.82 19.24
C HIS A 37 -9.71 9.73 20.44
N ASP A 38 -9.63 9.16 21.64
CA ASP A 38 -9.91 9.87 22.89
C ASP A 38 -8.73 10.76 23.28
N LYS A 39 -8.87 12.06 23.04
CA LYS A 39 -7.86 13.06 23.40
C LYS A 39 -7.64 13.18 24.90
N GLU A 40 -8.66 12.96 25.73
CA GLU A 40 -8.50 12.98 27.18
C GLU A 40 -7.65 11.80 27.65
N GLN A 41 -7.89 10.60 27.10
CA GLN A 41 -7.05 9.43 27.38
C GLN A 41 -5.59 9.65 26.94
N VAL A 42 -5.38 10.24 25.76
CA VAL A 42 -4.04 10.60 25.26
C VAL A 42 -3.32 11.54 26.24
N THR A 43 -3.98 12.59 26.72
CA THR A 43 -3.41 13.51 27.71
C THR A 43 -3.12 12.80 29.04
N ASN A 44 -4.03 11.95 29.51
CA ASN A 44 -3.85 11.21 30.76
C ASN A 44 -2.67 10.23 30.68
N TRP A 45 -2.54 9.48 29.58
CA TRP A 45 -1.39 8.61 29.35
C TRP A 45 -0.09 9.40 29.21
N THR A 46 -0.10 10.60 28.64
CA THR A 46 1.05 11.50 28.62
C THR A 46 1.54 11.83 30.04
N HIS A 47 0.62 12.16 30.95
CA HIS A 47 0.97 12.42 32.36
C HIS A 47 1.51 11.19 33.09
N VAL A 48 0.97 10.00 32.81
CA VAL A 48 1.46 8.75 33.40
C VAL A 48 2.86 8.39 32.85
N THR A 49 3.07 8.55 31.55
CA THR A 49 4.36 8.31 30.89
C THR A 49 5.45 9.23 31.43
N ARG A 50 5.16 10.54 31.57
CA ARG A 50 6.10 11.49 32.19
C ARG A 50 6.47 11.08 33.61
N TYR A 51 5.49 10.67 34.41
CA TYR A 51 5.74 10.16 35.75
C TYR A 51 6.65 8.92 35.76
N VAL A 52 6.45 7.97 34.83
CA VAL A 52 7.34 6.81 34.70
C VAL A 52 8.75 7.21 34.30
N ARG A 53 8.91 8.13 33.34
CA ARG A 53 10.22 8.68 32.93
C ARG A 53 10.97 9.34 34.09
N GLU A 54 10.27 10.06 34.96
CA GLU A 54 10.82 10.69 36.16
C GLU A 54 11.18 9.67 37.25
N THR A 55 10.35 8.63 37.40
CA THR A 55 10.43 7.69 38.54
C THR A 55 11.35 6.49 38.27
N ASP A 56 11.43 5.99 37.03
CA ASP A 56 12.24 4.82 36.70
C ASP A 56 13.75 5.18 36.74
N PRO A 57 14.50 4.62 37.71
CA PRO A 57 15.93 4.92 37.83
C PRO A 57 16.76 4.22 36.74
N PHE A 58 16.24 3.18 36.10
CA PHE A 58 16.94 2.41 35.08
C PHE A 58 16.72 2.93 33.66
N LYS A 59 15.83 3.93 33.49
CA LYS A 59 15.51 4.55 32.20
C LYS A 59 15.20 3.51 31.12
N ARG A 60 14.35 2.52 31.45
CA ARG A 60 13.94 1.49 30.50
C ARG A 60 13.22 2.10 29.30
N LEU A 61 13.26 1.36 28.19
CA LEU A 61 12.63 1.81 26.96
C LEU A 61 11.11 1.95 27.16
N VAL A 62 10.52 2.98 26.57
CA VAL A 62 9.10 3.32 26.70
C VAL A 62 8.44 3.48 25.33
N THR A 63 7.25 2.91 25.19
CA THR A 63 6.33 3.15 24.08
C THR A 63 4.87 3.17 24.57
N VAL A 64 3.93 3.44 23.66
CA VAL A 64 2.49 3.32 23.88
C VAL A 64 1.92 2.52 22.72
N HIS A 65 1.13 1.48 22.97
CA HIS A 65 0.41 0.80 21.89
C HIS A 65 -0.76 1.69 21.46
N PRO A 66 -0.82 2.16 20.21
CA PRO A 66 -1.96 2.94 19.74
C PRO A 66 -3.15 2.02 19.50
N THR A 67 -4.34 2.59 19.32
CA THR A 67 -5.42 1.89 18.61
C THR A 67 -5.04 1.80 17.14
N GLY A 68 -5.41 0.72 16.45
CA GLY A 68 -5.18 0.55 15.01
C GLY A 68 -5.87 1.63 14.14
N PHE A 69 -6.03 1.37 12.83
CA PHE A 69 -6.78 2.25 11.92
C PHE A 69 -6.11 3.58 11.54
N GLY A 70 -4.79 3.63 11.46
CA GLY A 70 -4.08 4.78 10.90
C GLY A 70 -3.37 5.66 11.93
N TRP A 71 -3.39 5.29 13.21
CA TRP A 71 -2.62 5.95 14.28
C TRP A 71 -1.35 5.17 14.65
N THR A 72 -0.44 5.86 15.30
CA THR A 72 0.87 5.39 15.82
C THR A 72 0.98 5.73 17.30
N ALA A 73 2.01 5.23 18.00
CA ALA A 73 2.26 5.60 19.40
C ALA A 73 2.37 7.12 19.59
N ARG A 74 2.88 7.84 18.57
CA ARG A 74 2.94 9.31 18.55
C ARG A 74 1.58 9.99 18.58
N ASP A 75 0.55 9.34 18.05
CA ASP A 75 -0.82 9.84 18.07
C ASP A 75 -1.53 9.48 19.40
N ALA A 76 -0.98 8.53 20.15
CA ALA A 76 -1.47 8.08 21.45
C ALA A 76 -0.79 8.78 22.64
N ILE A 77 0.00 9.83 22.39
CA ILE A 77 0.65 10.68 23.40
C ILE A 77 0.74 12.13 22.90
N ASP A 78 0.56 13.12 23.78
CA ASP A 78 0.66 14.55 23.40
C ASP A 78 2.13 15.01 23.27
N ASP A 79 3.07 14.26 23.84
CA ASP A 79 4.49 14.58 23.88
C ASP A 79 5.32 13.37 23.43
N ALA A 80 5.59 13.31 22.13
CA ALA A 80 6.33 12.21 21.51
C ALA A 80 7.81 12.12 21.97
N SER A 81 8.36 13.15 22.64
CA SER A 81 9.71 13.08 23.22
C SER A 81 9.79 12.10 24.39
N LEU A 82 8.65 11.68 24.95
CA LEU A 82 8.56 10.69 25.99
C LEU A 82 8.66 9.25 25.48
N LEU A 83 8.70 9.01 24.17
CA LEU A 83 8.79 7.68 23.56
C LEU A 83 10.23 7.39 23.12
N ASP A 84 10.70 6.15 23.32
CA ASP A 84 12.00 5.71 22.78
C ASP A 84 11.85 5.06 21.40
N PHE A 85 10.66 4.56 21.08
CA PHE A 85 10.32 4.03 19.76
C PHE A 85 8.82 4.16 19.50
N ASP A 86 8.50 4.28 18.22
CA ASP A 86 7.14 4.41 17.73
C ASP A 86 6.56 3.01 17.46
N MET A 87 5.46 2.68 18.13
CA MET A 87 4.76 1.41 17.96
C MET A 87 3.57 1.59 17.02
N LEU A 88 3.40 0.64 16.10
CA LEU A 88 2.28 0.61 15.18
C LEU A 88 1.32 -0.53 15.55
N GLN A 89 0.02 -0.27 15.33
CA GLN A 89 -0.99 -1.30 15.14
C GLN A 89 -1.56 -1.12 13.72
N THR A 90 -1.24 -2.05 12.84
CA THR A 90 -1.70 -2.03 11.43
C THR A 90 -2.94 -2.90 11.24
N PRO A 91 -3.76 -2.68 10.20
CA PRO A 91 -5.00 -3.43 10.03
C PRO A 91 -4.80 -4.96 9.96
N HIS A 92 -5.75 -5.67 10.53
CA HIS A 92 -5.79 -7.13 10.57
C HIS A 92 -6.39 -7.74 9.31
N GLY A 93 -5.78 -7.45 8.16
CA GLY A 93 -6.33 -7.80 6.86
C GLY A 93 -5.33 -8.44 5.91
N GLN A 94 -5.81 -8.60 4.68
CA GLN A 94 -5.09 -9.17 3.56
C GLN A 94 -4.58 -8.04 2.65
N ARG A 95 -5.01 -8.03 1.39
CA ARG A 95 -4.60 -7.05 0.37
C ARG A 95 -5.07 -5.64 0.73
N GLU A 96 -6.27 -5.52 1.25
CA GLU A 96 -6.91 -4.28 1.69
C GLU A 96 -6.14 -3.59 2.82
N ALA A 97 -5.36 -4.33 3.61
CA ALA A 97 -4.54 -3.76 4.68
C ALA A 97 -3.24 -3.12 4.16
N VAL A 98 -2.75 -3.52 2.99
CA VAL A 98 -1.42 -3.12 2.47
C VAL A 98 -1.27 -1.59 2.37
N PRO A 99 -2.20 -0.82 1.78
CA PRO A 99 -2.03 0.62 1.65
C PRO A 99 -1.94 1.34 2.99
N ILE A 100 -2.73 0.91 3.97
CA ILE A 100 -2.76 1.50 5.30
C ILE A 100 -1.46 1.15 6.04
N THR A 101 -1.03 -0.10 6.00
CA THR A 101 0.25 -0.55 6.59
C THR A 101 1.43 0.27 6.07
N LEU A 102 1.55 0.43 4.75
CA LEU A 102 2.64 1.20 4.15
C LEU A 102 2.58 2.69 4.51
N GLY A 103 1.39 3.27 4.46
CA GLY A 103 1.19 4.68 4.83
C GLY A 103 1.65 4.95 6.26
N ILE A 104 1.26 4.10 7.20
CA ILE A 104 1.63 4.21 8.61
C ILE A 104 3.13 4.02 8.80
N VAL A 105 3.72 2.95 8.25
CA VAL A 105 5.15 2.65 8.42
C VAL A 105 6.02 3.79 7.87
N ARG A 106 5.74 4.27 6.66
CA ARG A 106 6.50 5.36 6.03
C ARG A 106 6.35 6.69 6.78
N ARG A 107 5.13 7.00 7.26
CA ARG A 107 4.88 8.18 8.09
C ARG A 107 5.63 8.11 9.42
N SER A 108 5.64 6.95 10.06
CA SER A 108 6.35 6.74 11.33
C SER A 108 7.87 6.85 11.16
N TYR A 109 8.42 6.20 10.11
CA TYR A 109 9.85 6.21 9.80
C TYR A 109 10.39 7.62 9.52
N SER A 110 9.62 8.45 8.81
CA SER A 110 9.97 9.85 8.52
C SER A 110 9.57 10.83 9.63
N GLY A 111 8.86 10.35 10.66
CA GLY A 111 8.29 11.16 11.74
C GLY A 111 9.35 11.83 12.62
N LYS A 112 8.96 12.95 13.24
CA LYS A 112 9.79 13.70 14.20
C LYS A 112 9.19 13.62 15.61
N PRO A 113 10.01 13.48 16.67
CA PRO A 113 11.46 13.22 16.63
C PRO A 113 11.78 11.85 15.99
N ILE A 114 12.99 11.72 15.42
CA ILE A 114 13.42 10.44 14.81
C ILE A 114 13.56 9.40 15.93
N MET A 115 12.94 8.25 15.75
CA MET A 115 13.06 7.10 16.64
C MET A 115 12.78 5.82 15.83
N PRO A 116 13.19 4.63 16.32
CA PRO A 116 12.85 3.37 15.68
C PRO A 116 11.34 3.19 15.54
N THR A 117 10.90 2.60 14.43
CA THR A 117 9.51 2.20 14.20
C THR A 117 9.40 0.70 14.35
N ILE A 118 8.45 0.22 15.14
CA ILE A 118 8.16 -1.21 15.31
C ILE A 118 6.68 -1.43 15.05
N ASN A 119 6.34 -2.35 14.15
CA ASN A 119 4.94 -2.80 14.06
C ASN A 119 4.66 -3.81 15.18
N GLY A 120 3.98 -3.34 16.23
CA GLY A 120 3.70 -4.11 17.45
C GLY A 120 2.50 -5.03 17.31
N GLU A 121 1.59 -4.71 16.40
CA GLU A 121 0.39 -5.51 16.13
C GLU A 121 0.03 -5.43 14.64
N ALA A 122 0.27 -6.54 13.94
CA ALA A 122 -0.05 -6.70 12.52
C ALA A 122 -1.11 -7.78 12.31
N ALA A 123 -1.43 -8.08 11.05
CA ALA A 123 -2.37 -9.14 10.67
C ALA A 123 -2.05 -10.48 11.34
N TYR A 124 -2.78 -10.80 12.41
CA TYR A 124 -2.59 -12.02 13.18
C TYR A 124 -2.96 -13.25 12.36
N GLU A 125 -2.08 -14.25 12.35
CA GLU A 125 -2.30 -15.50 11.63
C GLU A 125 -3.54 -16.22 12.18
N ARG A 126 -4.40 -16.74 11.29
CA ARG A 126 -5.66 -17.39 11.66
C ARG A 126 -6.64 -16.50 12.44
N LEU A 127 -6.53 -15.17 12.39
CA LEU A 127 -7.56 -14.30 12.97
C LEU A 127 -8.94 -14.63 12.37
N SER A 128 -9.95 -14.74 13.22
CA SER A 128 -11.29 -15.23 12.87
C SER A 128 -11.29 -16.61 12.20
N ASP A 129 -10.29 -17.44 12.53
CA ASP A 129 -9.96 -18.73 11.92
C ASP A 129 -9.78 -18.70 10.39
N ALA A 130 -9.54 -17.52 9.83
CA ALA A 130 -9.56 -17.30 8.37
C ALA A 130 -8.28 -16.67 7.82
N LEU A 131 -7.60 -15.79 8.57
CA LEU A 131 -6.48 -15.01 8.03
C LEU A 131 -5.31 -15.92 7.59
N PRO A 132 -4.93 -15.95 6.29
CA PRO A 132 -3.90 -16.86 5.80
C PRO A 132 -2.49 -16.46 6.23
N THR A 133 -1.65 -17.45 6.55
CA THR A 133 -0.23 -17.30 6.91
C THR A 133 0.54 -16.32 6.03
N GLN A 134 0.29 -16.37 4.72
CA GLN A 134 1.01 -15.54 3.75
C GLN A 134 0.91 -14.05 4.10
N TRP A 135 -0.27 -13.56 4.52
CA TRP A 135 -0.46 -12.15 4.81
C TRP A 135 0.28 -11.70 6.06
N THR A 136 0.32 -12.53 7.10
CA THR A 136 1.14 -12.29 8.29
C THR A 136 2.63 -12.18 7.92
N ARG A 137 3.15 -13.09 7.07
CA ARG A 137 4.52 -13.00 6.54
C ARG A 137 4.72 -11.73 5.69
N ARG A 138 3.77 -11.39 4.82
CA ARG A 138 3.86 -10.17 4.00
C ARG A 138 3.95 -8.92 4.85
N MET A 139 3.15 -8.80 5.92
CA MET A 139 3.20 -7.62 6.80
C MET A 139 4.58 -7.41 7.42
N PHE A 140 5.29 -8.49 7.78
CA PHE A 140 6.70 -8.39 8.20
C PHE A 140 7.56 -7.74 7.12
N TRP A 141 7.54 -8.27 5.90
CA TRP A 141 8.36 -7.75 4.80
C TRP A 141 7.99 -6.32 4.44
N LEU A 142 6.70 -6.00 4.35
CA LEU A 142 6.21 -4.65 4.08
C LEU A 142 6.73 -3.66 5.12
N CYS A 143 6.71 -4.01 6.41
CA CYS A 143 7.20 -3.13 7.46
C CYS A 143 8.72 -2.94 7.38
N VAL A 144 9.49 -4.03 7.37
CA VAL A 144 10.97 -3.96 7.46
C VAL A 144 11.58 -3.34 6.20
N THR A 145 11.07 -3.66 5.00
CA THR A 145 11.56 -3.04 3.76
C THR A 145 11.16 -1.57 3.60
N ASN A 146 10.22 -1.07 4.40
CA ASN A 146 9.82 0.34 4.42
C ASN A 146 10.29 1.09 5.67
N GLY A 147 11.25 0.52 6.41
CA GLY A 147 12.01 1.25 7.44
C GLY A 147 11.65 0.89 8.88
N ALA A 148 10.76 -0.08 9.11
CA ALA A 148 10.55 -0.59 10.46
C ALA A 148 11.82 -1.29 10.96
N ALA A 149 12.27 -0.92 12.15
CA ALA A 149 13.40 -1.54 12.85
C ALA A 149 13.06 -2.92 13.43
N GLY A 150 11.77 -3.27 13.47
CA GLY A 150 11.29 -4.55 13.98
C GLY A 150 9.82 -4.80 13.69
N HIS A 151 9.36 -6.01 14.04
CA HIS A 151 8.00 -6.48 13.84
C HIS A 151 7.64 -7.51 14.91
N THR A 152 6.40 -7.49 15.38
CA THR A 152 5.85 -8.48 16.30
C THR A 152 4.90 -9.41 15.54
N TYR A 153 5.11 -10.72 15.67
CA TYR A 153 4.18 -11.73 15.18
C TYR A 153 3.05 -11.94 16.19
N GLY A 154 1.85 -12.23 15.68
CA GLY A 154 0.77 -12.77 16.49
C GLY A 154 -0.09 -13.77 15.72
N ALA A 155 -0.75 -14.64 16.46
CA ALA A 155 -1.66 -15.63 15.92
C ALA A 155 -2.89 -15.76 16.82
N ASN A 156 -4.03 -16.01 16.18
CA ASN A 156 -5.24 -16.36 16.87
C ASN A 156 -5.05 -17.61 17.73
N GLY A 157 -5.76 -17.67 18.85
CA GLY A 157 -5.57 -18.72 19.85
C GLY A 157 -4.41 -18.43 20.82
N ILE A 158 -3.26 -17.95 20.34
CA ILE A 158 -2.14 -17.56 21.22
C ILE A 158 -2.48 -16.29 22.00
N TRP A 159 -2.86 -15.21 21.33
CA TRP A 159 -3.10 -13.91 22.01
C TRP A 159 -4.33 -13.96 22.94
N GLN A 160 -5.31 -14.81 22.60
CA GLN A 160 -6.52 -15.07 23.41
C GLN A 160 -6.29 -16.11 24.52
N VAL A 161 -5.22 -16.90 24.41
CA VAL A 161 -4.95 -18.10 25.22
C VAL A 161 -6.12 -19.11 25.16
N ASN A 162 -6.68 -19.33 23.97
CA ASN A 162 -7.82 -20.23 23.76
C ASN A 162 -7.49 -21.65 24.19
N ARG A 163 -8.33 -22.26 25.02
CA ARG A 163 -8.23 -23.68 25.36
C ARG A 163 -9.07 -24.51 24.40
N ARG A 164 -8.69 -25.77 24.21
CA ARG A 164 -9.44 -26.69 23.35
C ARG A 164 -10.86 -26.87 23.88
N GLY A 165 -11.85 -26.53 23.04
CA GLY A 165 -13.26 -26.58 23.41
C GLY A 165 -13.75 -25.43 24.31
N ASP A 166 -12.88 -24.49 24.65
CA ASP A 166 -13.18 -23.35 25.54
C ASP A 166 -12.46 -22.08 25.02
N PRO A 167 -12.95 -21.50 23.90
CA PRO A 167 -12.41 -20.26 23.35
C PRO A 167 -12.79 -19.06 24.23
N HIS A 168 -12.00 -17.98 24.16
CA HIS A 168 -12.15 -16.78 25.01
C HIS A 168 -13.55 -16.16 25.00
N GLY A 169 -14.30 -16.32 23.89
CA GLY A 169 -15.72 -15.97 23.79
C GLY A 169 -16.01 -14.79 22.86
N PRO A 170 -17.23 -14.24 22.91
CA PRO A 170 -17.68 -13.17 22.03
C PRO A 170 -16.90 -11.86 22.21
N SER A 171 -16.62 -11.16 21.12
CA SER A 171 -16.03 -9.81 21.16
C SER A 171 -17.12 -8.73 21.19
N PRO A 172 -16.97 -7.64 21.97
CA PRO A 172 -17.97 -6.57 22.08
C PRO A 172 -18.34 -5.88 20.76
N HIS A 173 -17.45 -5.91 19.77
CA HIS A 173 -17.66 -5.28 18.46
C HIS A 173 -18.19 -6.19 17.36
N MET A 174 -18.21 -7.49 17.62
CA MET A 174 -18.68 -8.48 16.68
C MET A 174 -20.18 -8.73 16.92
N PRO A 175 -20.91 -9.26 15.92
CA PRO A 175 -22.28 -9.71 16.14
C PRO A 175 -22.38 -10.63 17.36
N PRO A 176 -23.50 -10.63 18.11
CA PRO A 176 -23.66 -11.44 19.30
C PRO A 176 -23.28 -12.91 19.08
N GLY A 177 -22.41 -13.44 19.94
CA GLY A 177 -21.92 -14.83 19.85
C GLY A 177 -20.69 -15.02 18.96
N VAL A 178 -20.19 -13.98 18.28
CA VAL A 178 -19.01 -14.07 17.42
C VAL A 178 -17.75 -13.64 18.18
N GLY A 179 -16.80 -14.57 18.32
CA GLY A 179 -15.44 -14.29 18.81
C GLY A 179 -14.44 -14.15 17.67
N TYR A 180 -13.14 -14.11 18.01
CA TYR A 180 -12.05 -14.03 17.01
C TYR A 180 -11.60 -15.39 16.47
N GLY A 181 -12.40 -16.45 16.68
CA GLY A 181 -12.08 -17.83 16.29
C GLY A 181 -11.75 -18.74 17.48
N ALA A 182 -11.69 -20.03 17.20
CA ALA A 182 -11.68 -21.11 18.19
C ALA A 182 -10.41 -21.97 18.18
N ILE A 183 -9.43 -21.69 17.31
CA ILE A 183 -8.14 -22.40 17.34
C ILE A 183 -7.52 -22.32 18.74
N ALA A 184 -7.10 -23.48 19.28
CA ALA A 184 -6.48 -23.57 20.59
C ALA A 184 -5.02 -23.09 20.54
N TRP A 185 -4.52 -22.53 21.63
CA TRP A 185 -3.18 -21.92 21.66
C TRP A 185 -2.05 -22.93 21.37
N ASP A 186 -2.23 -24.19 21.76
CA ASP A 186 -1.31 -25.31 21.56
C ASP A 186 -1.27 -25.79 20.09
N ASP A 187 -2.37 -25.65 19.36
CA ASP A 187 -2.38 -25.83 17.91
C ASP A 187 -1.78 -24.60 17.22
N ALA A 188 -2.17 -23.40 17.67
CA ALA A 188 -1.75 -22.14 17.08
C ALA A 188 -0.24 -21.88 17.18
N MET A 189 0.42 -22.31 18.27
CA MET A 189 1.88 -22.18 18.42
C MET A 189 2.68 -22.99 17.38
N ASN A 190 2.05 -23.94 16.69
CA ASN A 190 2.65 -24.73 15.62
C ASN A 190 2.31 -24.20 14.22
N LEU A 191 1.61 -23.07 14.11
CA LEU A 191 1.35 -22.43 12.83
C LEU A 191 2.65 -21.96 12.16
N PRO A 192 2.74 -22.05 10.82
CA PRO A 192 3.98 -21.82 10.11
C PRO A 192 4.43 -20.35 10.08
N GLY A 193 3.54 -19.37 10.30
CA GLY A 193 3.85 -17.96 10.10
C GLY A 193 4.97 -17.43 11.00
N SER A 194 5.06 -17.90 12.25
CA SER A 194 6.15 -17.51 13.16
C SER A 194 7.53 -17.92 12.62
N THR A 195 7.64 -19.14 12.11
CA THR A 195 8.87 -19.67 11.47
C THR A 195 9.22 -18.87 10.21
N GLN A 196 8.23 -18.53 9.39
CA GLN A 196 8.43 -17.76 8.16
C GLN A 196 8.88 -16.32 8.43
N VAL A 197 8.31 -15.65 9.43
CA VAL A 197 8.78 -14.34 9.91
C VAL A 197 10.21 -14.46 10.45
N ALA A 198 10.52 -15.53 11.18
CA ALA A 198 11.87 -15.77 11.71
C ALA A 198 12.92 -15.99 10.60
N HIS A 199 12.55 -16.58 9.45
CA HIS A 199 13.44 -16.67 8.30
C HIS A 199 13.83 -15.29 7.76
N GLY A 200 12.86 -14.38 7.62
CA GLY A 200 13.11 -12.99 7.24
C GLY A 200 14.00 -12.27 8.25
N LYS A 201 13.71 -12.39 9.55
CA LYS A 201 14.57 -11.82 10.62
C LYS A 201 16.01 -12.30 10.49
N LYS A 202 16.23 -13.62 10.37
CA LYS A 202 17.57 -14.22 10.23
C LYS A 202 18.32 -13.66 9.03
N LEU A 203 17.63 -13.45 7.90
CA LEU A 203 18.24 -12.85 6.71
C LEU A 203 18.79 -11.44 7.01
N PHE A 204 17.98 -10.56 7.63
CA PHE A 204 18.45 -9.21 7.94
C PHE A 204 19.60 -9.21 8.95
N GLU A 205 19.59 -10.11 9.93
CA GLU A 205 20.67 -10.24 10.94
C GLU A 205 22.02 -10.71 10.38
N GLU A 206 22.07 -11.20 9.14
CA GLU A 206 23.34 -11.48 8.45
C GLU A 206 24.08 -10.20 8.02
N TYR A 207 23.41 -9.06 8.03
CA TYR A 207 23.95 -7.76 7.63
C TYR A 207 23.92 -6.75 8.78
N GLU A 208 24.58 -5.60 8.58
CA GLU A 208 24.46 -4.43 9.47
C GLU A 208 23.08 -3.76 9.30
N TRP A 209 22.00 -4.49 9.59
CA TRP A 209 20.61 -4.09 9.32
C TRP A 209 20.22 -2.74 9.93
N HIS A 210 20.88 -2.33 11.02
CA HIS A 210 20.67 -1.01 11.63
C HIS A 210 21.09 0.16 10.73
N ARG A 211 21.83 -0.10 9.63
CA ARG A 211 22.19 0.88 8.60
C ARG A 211 21.21 0.89 7.42
N PHE A 212 20.26 -0.04 7.36
CA PHE A 212 19.39 -0.16 6.20
C PHE A 212 18.46 1.05 6.07
N THR A 213 18.30 1.51 4.84
CA THR A 213 17.33 2.54 4.47
C THR A 213 16.40 2.01 3.38
N PRO A 214 15.11 2.40 3.38
CA PRO A 214 14.20 2.10 2.27
C PRO A 214 14.66 2.79 0.98
N HIS A 215 14.57 2.08 -0.14
CA HIS A 215 14.98 2.56 -1.47
C HIS A 215 13.92 2.20 -2.52
N PRO A 216 12.72 2.82 -2.50
CA PRO A 216 11.65 2.53 -3.46
C PRO A 216 12.07 2.75 -4.92
N GLU A 217 13.09 3.56 -5.18
CA GLU A 217 13.66 3.82 -6.51
C GLU A 217 14.45 2.64 -7.11
N TRP A 218 14.94 1.73 -6.26
CA TRP A 218 15.80 0.61 -6.66
C TRP A 218 15.07 -0.55 -7.31
N ALA A 219 13.73 -0.60 -7.25
CA ALA A 219 12.99 -1.73 -7.80
C ALA A 219 11.62 -1.37 -8.35
N ARG A 220 11.24 -2.02 -9.45
CA ARG A 220 9.87 -2.04 -9.99
C ARG A 220 9.60 -3.37 -10.67
N PHE A 221 8.33 -3.72 -10.88
CA PHE A 221 8.04 -4.88 -11.73
C PHE A 221 8.42 -4.57 -13.19
N ALA A 222 8.96 -5.56 -13.91
CA ALA A 222 9.32 -5.42 -15.33
C ALA A 222 8.08 -5.24 -16.22
N SER A 223 6.96 -5.86 -15.82
CA SER A 223 5.63 -5.70 -16.42
C SER A 223 5.05 -4.29 -16.22
N GLN A 224 5.53 -3.57 -15.20
CA GLN A 224 5.10 -2.21 -14.93
C GLN A 224 5.67 -1.33 -16.03
N SER A 225 4.87 -1.07 -17.07
CA SER A 225 5.10 0.11 -17.90
C SER A 225 5.25 1.31 -16.97
N SER A 226 6.19 2.23 -17.28
CA SER A 226 6.31 3.50 -16.57
C SER A 226 4.89 3.99 -16.32
N PRO A 227 4.47 4.17 -15.05
CA PRO A 227 3.06 4.39 -14.74
C PRO A 227 2.61 5.51 -15.65
N ALA A 228 1.54 5.29 -16.43
CA ALA A 228 1.00 6.34 -17.27
C ALA A 228 0.81 7.54 -16.34
N SER A 229 1.64 8.54 -16.56
CA SER A 229 1.73 9.70 -15.69
C SER A 229 0.48 10.52 -15.98
N PHE A 230 -0.07 11.21 -14.99
CA PHE A 230 -1.14 12.16 -15.23
C PHE A 230 -0.61 13.56 -15.54
N ASP A 231 0.69 13.70 -15.85
CA ASP A 231 1.27 14.97 -16.28
C ASP A 231 0.55 15.47 -17.54
N GLY A 232 0.07 16.70 -17.48
CA GLY A 232 -0.72 17.33 -18.52
C GLY A 232 -2.19 16.90 -18.56
N ALA A 233 -2.61 15.90 -17.79
CA ALA A 233 -4.02 15.54 -17.66
C ALA A 233 -4.77 16.53 -16.75
N GLN A 234 -6.04 16.74 -17.08
CA GLN A 234 -6.96 17.60 -16.34
C GLN A 234 -8.15 16.78 -15.88
N TRP A 235 -8.61 17.05 -14.66
CA TRP A 235 -9.90 16.56 -14.18
C TRP A 235 -10.99 17.18 -15.03
N ILE A 236 -11.78 16.33 -15.68
CA ILE A 236 -12.86 16.75 -16.58
C ILE A 236 -14.22 16.20 -16.17
N TRP A 237 -15.28 16.91 -16.52
CA TRP A 237 -16.65 16.45 -16.33
C TRP A 237 -17.60 17.01 -17.39
N PHE A 238 -18.88 16.63 -17.33
CA PHE A 238 -19.94 17.27 -18.11
C PHE A 238 -20.16 18.72 -17.63
N PRO A 239 -20.40 19.70 -18.53
CA PRO A 239 -20.65 21.10 -18.17
C PRO A 239 -21.98 21.27 -17.41
N GLU A 240 -21.96 21.14 -16.08
CA GLU A 240 -23.11 21.40 -15.22
C GLU A 240 -22.68 21.96 -13.85
N GLY A 241 -23.17 23.15 -13.49
CA GLY A 241 -22.82 23.77 -12.20
C GLY A 241 -21.30 23.86 -11.98
N ASN A 242 -20.86 23.48 -10.77
CA ASN A 242 -19.46 23.32 -10.41
C ASN A 242 -19.18 21.88 -9.94
N PRO A 243 -18.83 20.95 -10.85
CA PRO A 243 -18.67 19.55 -10.48
C PRO A 243 -17.53 19.28 -9.50
N ALA A 244 -16.53 20.17 -9.36
CA ALA A 244 -15.49 20.03 -8.35
C ALA A 244 -16.01 20.27 -6.92
N GLU A 245 -17.21 20.84 -6.76
CA GLU A 245 -17.86 21.03 -5.46
C GLU A 245 -19.08 20.13 -5.30
N ASN A 246 -19.99 20.15 -6.28
CA ASN A 246 -21.26 19.42 -6.25
C ASN A 246 -21.77 19.12 -7.66
N ALA A 247 -21.98 17.83 -7.94
CA ALA A 247 -22.63 17.32 -9.14
C ALA A 247 -23.78 16.35 -8.81
N PRO A 248 -24.78 16.20 -9.71
CA PRO A 248 -25.83 15.22 -9.56
C PRO A 248 -25.29 13.78 -9.44
N ALA A 249 -25.99 12.94 -8.68
CA ALA A 249 -25.70 11.51 -8.56
C ALA A 249 -26.23 10.75 -9.79
N GLU A 250 -25.58 10.95 -10.93
CA GLU A 250 -25.98 10.42 -12.22
C GLU A 250 -24.77 10.01 -13.07
N LYS A 251 -25.05 9.28 -14.16
CA LYS A 251 -24.06 8.90 -15.17
C LYS A 251 -23.80 10.01 -16.17
N ARG A 252 -22.56 10.13 -16.60
CA ARG A 252 -22.12 10.88 -17.78
C ARG A 252 -21.34 9.97 -18.71
N HIS A 253 -21.38 10.29 -19.99
CA HIS A 253 -20.69 9.56 -21.04
C HIS A 253 -19.61 10.48 -21.60
N LEU A 254 -18.35 10.05 -21.52
CA LEU A 254 -17.21 10.80 -22.03
C LEU A 254 -16.56 10.04 -23.19
N ARG A 255 -16.23 10.75 -24.27
CA ARG A 255 -15.66 10.16 -25.48
C ARG A 255 -14.46 10.95 -25.97
N LYS A 256 -13.43 10.23 -26.44
CA LYS A 256 -12.25 10.80 -27.09
C LYS A 256 -11.87 10.00 -28.32
N ARG A 257 -11.96 10.64 -29.49
CA ARG A 257 -11.36 10.13 -30.73
C ARG A 257 -9.90 10.56 -30.82
N PHE A 258 -9.04 9.66 -31.27
CA PHE A 258 -7.61 9.92 -31.51
C PHE A 258 -7.09 9.02 -32.63
N GLU A 259 -5.89 9.33 -33.14
CA GLU A 259 -5.27 8.58 -34.23
C GLU A 259 -3.92 8.02 -33.83
N VAL A 260 -3.73 6.73 -34.07
CA VAL A 260 -2.41 6.09 -34.02
C VAL A 260 -1.77 6.23 -35.41
N PRO A 261 -0.61 6.89 -35.55
CA PRO A 261 -0.03 7.16 -36.87
C PRO A 261 0.16 5.90 -37.70
N ALA A 262 -0.25 5.95 -38.97
CA ALA A 262 -0.08 4.85 -39.90
C ALA A 262 1.41 4.50 -40.07
N GLY A 263 1.73 3.21 -40.12
CA GLY A 263 3.10 2.71 -40.29
C GLY A 263 3.94 2.63 -39.01
N LYS A 264 3.49 3.20 -37.88
CA LYS A 264 4.14 3.01 -36.58
C LYS A 264 3.74 1.67 -35.97
N LYS A 265 4.73 0.88 -35.51
CA LYS A 265 4.49 -0.39 -34.79
C LYS A 265 4.47 -0.13 -33.29
N ILE A 266 3.37 -0.52 -32.62
CA ILE A 266 3.21 -0.37 -31.17
C ILE A 266 4.13 -1.37 -30.45
N ALA A 267 4.96 -0.87 -29.55
CA ALA A 267 5.80 -1.64 -28.64
C ALA A 267 5.08 -1.90 -27.29
N GLY A 268 4.17 -1.00 -26.88
CA GLY A 268 3.31 -1.17 -25.71
C GLY A 268 2.39 0.03 -25.54
N ALA A 269 1.25 -0.16 -24.86
CA ALA A 269 0.29 0.90 -24.61
C ALA A 269 -0.40 0.71 -23.26
N SER A 270 -0.31 1.71 -22.38
CA SER A 270 -0.91 1.68 -21.05
C SER A 270 -1.92 2.80 -20.91
N LEU A 271 -3.16 2.45 -20.58
CA LEU A 271 -4.23 3.38 -20.24
C LEU A 271 -4.41 3.38 -18.72
N ALA A 272 -4.35 4.56 -18.09
CA ALA A 272 -4.76 4.78 -16.72
C ALA A 272 -5.99 5.68 -16.67
N VAL A 273 -7.00 5.30 -15.88
CA VAL A 273 -8.23 6.08 -15.70
C VAL A 273 -8.69 6.08 -14.25
N THR A 274 -9.36 7.15 -13.85
CA THR A 274 -10.10 7.22 -12.59
C THR A 274 -11.31 8.14 -12.72
N ALA A 275 -12.32 7.91 -11.88
CA ALA A 275 -13.45 8.81 -11.69
C ALA A 275 -13.87 8.77 -10.22
N ASP A 276 -14.43 9.87 -9.70
CA ASP A 276 -14.69 10.08 -8.27
C ASP A 276 -15.45 8.93 -7.59
N ASP A 277 -16.46 8.34 -8.24
CA ASP A 277 -17.17 7.17 -7.68
C ASP A 277 -17.06 5.93 -8.56
N SER A 278 -17.34 6.02 -9.86
CA SER A 278 -17.09 4.87 -10.75
C SER A 278 -16.82 5.22 -12.20
N VAL A 279 -16.07 4.34 -12.87
CA VAL A 279 -15.80 4.38 -14.30
C VAL A 279 -15.94 2.99 -14.92
N SER A 280 -16.59 2.92 -16.08
CA SER A 280 -16.55 1.76 -16.99
C SER A 280 -15.88 2.16 -18.31
N VAL A 281 -14.93 1.35 -18.76
CA VAL A 281 -13.96 1.69 -19.80
C VAL A 281 -14.18 0.84 -21.04
N ARG A 282 -14.28 1.50 -22.19
CA ARG A 282 -14.38 0.84 -23.50
C ARG A 282 -13.39 1.45 -24.49
N LEU A 283 -12.87 0.61 -25.38
CA LEU A 283 -12.02 1.00 -26.50
C LEU A 283 -12.59 0.38 -27.77
N ASN A 284 -12.92 1.21 -28.76
CA ASN A 284 -13.44 0.77 -30.06
C ASN A 284 -14.67 -0.16 -29.92
N GLY A 285 -15.56 0.12 -28.97
CA GLY A 285 -16.75 -0.69 -28.65
C GLY A 285 -16.49 -1.95 -27.82
N LYS A 286 -15.23 -2.28 -27.50
CA LYS A 286 -14.87 -3.41 -26.64
C LYS A 286 -14.73 -2.96 -25.19
N SER A 287 -15.39 -3.66 -24.27
CA SER A 287 -15.23 -3.43 -22.83
C SER A 287 -13.84 -3.85 -22.35
N LEU A 288 -13.17 -2.98 -21.59
CA LEU A 288 -11.87 -3.25 -20.97
C LEU A 288 -12.00 -3.58 -19.48
N GLY A 289 -12.99 -2.99 -18.79
CA GLY A 289 -13.25 -3.21 -17.37
C GLY A 289 -13.91 -2.00 -16.70
N SER A 290 -14.02 -2.03 -15.38
CA SER A 290 -14.56 -0.94 -14.56
C SER A 290 -13.80 -0.79 -13.24
N SER A 291 -13.95 0.35 -12.59
CA SER A 291 -13.42 0.63 -11.24
C SER A 291 -14.37 1.52 -10.47
N THR A 292 -14.36 1.36 -9.14
CA THR A 292 -15.07 2.21 -8.17
C THR A 292 -14.12 2.79 -7.11
N ASP A 293 -12.81 2.69 -7.34
CA ASP A 293 -11.79 3.17 -6.42
C ASP A 293 -11.02 4.31 -7.07
N TRP A 294 -11.47 5.53 -6.80
CA TRP A 294 -10.93 6.70 -7.49
C TRP A 294 -9.49 7.03 -7.09
N LYS A 295 -9.10 6.65 -5.87
CA LYS A 295 -7.75 6.86 -5.33
C LYS A 295 -6.74 5.92 -5.97
N ASN A 296 -7.19 4.80 -6.54
CA ASN A 296 -6.38 3.81 -7.23
C ASN A 296 -6.78 3.71 -8.71
N PRO A 297 -6.19 4.53 -9.61
CA PRO A 297 -6.54 4.53 -11.02
C PRO A 297 -6.42 3.15 -11.65
N ALA A 298 -7.48 2.73 -12.34
CA ALA A 298 -7.49 1.48 -13.07
C ALA A 298 -6.53 1.56 -14.25
N ARG A 299 -5.72 0.52 -14.42
CA ARG A 299 -4.72 0.44 -15.50
C ARG A 299 -5.01 -0.72 -16.43
N PHE A 300 -4.88 -0.47 -17.73
CA PHE A 300 -5.15 -1.43 -18.78
C PHE A 300 -3.98 -1.44 -19.77
N ASP A 301 -3.42 -2.62 -20.05
CA ASP A 301 -2.59 -2.81 -21.24
C ASP A 301 -3.52 -2.98 -22.45
N ILE A 302 -3.44 -2.02 -23.37
CA ILE A 302 -4.32 -1.96 -24.54
C ILE A 302 -3.56 -2.12 -25.86
N ALA A 303 -2.27 -2.49 -25.82
CA ALA A 303 -1.42 -2.55 -27.02
C ALA A 303 -2.02 -3.44 -28.12
N ALA A 304 -2.56 -4.60 -27.73
CA ALA A 304 -3.17 -5.56 -28.65
C ALA A 304 -4.59 -5.19 -29.11
N THR A 305 -5.22 -4.18 -28.50
CA THR A 305 -6.58 -3.74 -28.86
C THR A 305 -6.57 -2.46 -29.71
N LEU A 306 -5.49 -1.68 -29.67
CA LEU A 306 -5.30 -0.53 -30.55
C LEU A 306 -5.14 -0.96 -32.02
N GLN A 307 -5.68 -0.16 -32.91
CA GLN A 307 -5.47 -0.30 -34.36
C GLN A 307 -4.70 0.88 -34.92
N ALA A 308 -3.99 0.68 -36.04
CA ALA A 308 -3.43 1.80 -36.79
C ALA A 308 -4.57 2.68 -37.34
N GLY A 309 -4.37 4.01 -37.32
CA GLY A 309 -5.40 4.97 -37.68
C GLY A 309 -6.38 5.27 -36.53
N PRO A 310 -7.68 5.45 -36.80
CA PRO A 310 -8.62 6.00 -35.84
C PRO A 310 -8.96 5.01 -34.72
N ASN A 311 -9.03 5.53 -33.50
CA ASN A 311 -9.48 4.82 -32.30
C ASN A 311 -10.40 5.73 -31.48
N ALA A 312 -11.25 5.12 -30.64
CA ALA A 312 -12.16 5.83 -29.75
C ALA A 312 -12.12 5.23 -28.34
N LEU A 313 -11.80 6.08 -27.36
CA LEU A 313 -12.00 5.81 -25.94
C LEU A 313 -13.41 6.27 -25.54
N ALA A 314 -14.12 5.43 -24.80
CA ALA A 314 -15.47 5.68 -24.32
C ALA A 314 -15.60 5.29 -22.85
N MET A 315 -16.08 6.22 -22.03
CA MET A 315 -16.14 6.10 -20.58
C MET A 315 -17.57 6.36 -20.10
N VAL A 316 -18.12 5.43 -19.34
CA VAL A 316 -19.31 5.70 -18.52
C VAL A 316 -18.78 6.05 -17.14
N VAL A 317 -18.96 7.29 -16.73
CA VAL A 317 -18.56 7.77 -15.40
C VAL A 317 -19.81 8.06 -14.60
N GLU A 318 -19.85 7.60 -13.35
CA GLU A 318 -21.02 7.75 -12.49
C GLU A 318 -20.59 8.46 -11.22
N ASN A 319 -21.35 9.48 -10.84
CA ASN A 319 -21.28 10.09 -9.53
C ASN A 319 -22.41 9.50 -8.67
N VAL A 320 -22.12 9.20 -7.42
CA VAL A 320 -23.06 8.63 -6.45
C VAL A 320 -23.39 9.69 -5.42
N LYS A 321 -24.46 9.50 -4.64
CA LYS A 321 -24.86 10.47 -3.62
C LYS A 321 -23.94 10.36 -2.40
N SER A 322 -23.15 11.40 -2.13
CA SER A 322 -22.39 11.59 -0.89
C SER A 322 -23.30 11.76 0.33
N THR A 323 -22.81 11.34 1.50
CA THR A 323 -23.45 11.55 2.81
C THR A 323 -23.12 12.91 3.43
N GLY A 324 -22.18 13.67 2.83
CA GLY A 324 -21.78 15.00 3.25
C GLY A 324 -22.50 16.14 2.50
N SER A 325 -22.10 17.38 2.78
CA SER A 325 -22.63 18.58 2.12
C SER A 325 -22.02 18.86 0.74
N ALA A 326 -20.96 18.15 0.35
CA ALA A 326 -20.31 18.24 -0.95
C ALA A 326 -20.36 16.87 -1.66
N ASN A 327 -20.54 16.90 -2.97
CA ASN A 327 -20.64 15.73 -3.84
C ASN A 327 -19.88 15.97 -5.15
N PRO A 328 -18.54 16.12 -5.08
CA PRO A 328 -17.73 16.36 -6.27
C PRO A 328 -17.88 15.24 -7.30
N ALA A 329 -17.58 15.53 -8.56
CA ALA A 329 -17.49 14.57 -9.63
C ALA A 329 -16.41 14.98 -10.62
N GLY A 330 -15.56 14.02 -10.97
CA GLY A 330 -14.50 14.24 -11.93
C GLY A 330 -14.03 12.94 -12.56
N PHE A 331 -13.45 13.07 -13.74
CA PHE A 331 -12.80 11.99 -14.47
C PHE A 331 -11.39 12.42 -14.89
N LEU A 332 -10.44 11.49 -14.79
CA LEU A 332 -9.05 11.70 -15.19
C LEU A 332 -8.57 10.50 -16.01
N ALA A 333 -7.85 10.75 -17.10
CA ALA A 333 -7.28 9.71 -17.94
C ALA A 333 -5.92 10.09 -18.52
N SER A 334 -5.08 9.07 -18.72
CA SER A 334 -3.83 9.18 -19.47
C SER A 334 -3.56 7.87 -20.20
N LEU A 335 -3.30 7.95 -21.50
CA LEU A 335 -2.87 6.87 -22.35
C LEU A 335 -1.48 7.18 -22.90
N ASP A 336 -0.51 6.33 -22.59
CA ASP A 336 0.83 6.37 -23.17
C ASP A 336 1.00 5.19 -24.13
N VAL A 337 1.24 5.48 -25.41
CA VAL A 337 1.55 4.51 -26.47
C VAL A 337 3.01 4.68 -26.87
N ARG A 338 3.80 3.61 -26.75
CA ARG A 338 5.20 3.57 -27.17
C ARG A 338 5.33 2.83 -28.49
N PHE A 339 6.11 3.36 -29.42
CA PHE A 339 6.40 2.74 -30.70
C PHE A 339 7.78 2.09 -30.71
N THR A 340 8.00 1.15 -31.63
CA THR A 340 9.27 0.40 -31.71
C THR A 340 10.45 1.26 -32.20
N ASP A 341 10.20 2.42 -32.79
CA ASP A 341 11.22 3.38 -33.22
C ASP A 341 11.63 4.37 -32.10
N GLY A 342 11.04 4.23 -30.91
CA GLY A 342 11.34 5.05 -29.73
C GLY A 342 10.46 6.28 -29.57
N GLU A 343 9.62 6.62 -30.55
CA GLU A 343 8.63 7.69 -30.39
C GLU A 343 7.44 7.25 -29.49
N ALA A 344 6.68 8.23 -29.00
CA ALA A 344 5.51 7.99 -28.19
C ALA A 344 4.34 8.90 -28.59
N LEU A 345 3.13 8.38 -28.42
CA LEU A 345 1.87 9.12 -28.51
C LEU A 345 1.22 9.14 -27.12
N ARG A 346 0.81 10.32 -26.68
CA ARG A 346 0.12 10.50 -25.40
C ARG A 346 -1.23 11.16 -25.59
N ILE A 347 -2.26 10.59 -24.97
CA ILE A 347 -3.61 11.14 -24.94
C ILE A 347 -4.01 11.33 -23.47
N VAL A 348 -4.42 12.54 -23.11
CA VAL A 348 -4.82 12.87 -21.73
C VAL A 348 -6.28 13.34 -21.69
N SER A 349 -6.88 13.30 -20.50
CA SER A 349 -8.15 13.99 -20.24
C SER A 349 -7.96 15.50 -20.24
N ASP A 350 -8.74 16.22 -21.04
CA ASP A 350 -8.73 17.67 -21.18
C ASP A 350 -10.07 18.15 -21.78
N ALA A 351 -10.21 19.46 -22.01
CA ALA A 351 -11.43 20.06 -22.56
C ALA A 351 -11.77 19.64 -24.02
N SER A 352 -10.91 18.86 -24.69
CA SER A 352 -11.18 18.36 -26.04
C SER A 352 -11.99 17.06 -26.06
N TRP A 353 -12.25 16.46 -24.89
CA TRP A 353 -13.17 15.33 -24.75
C TRP A 353 -14.62 15.76 -24.98
N ARG A 354 -15.45 14.84 -25.47
CA ARG A 354 -16.89 15.05 -25.68
C ARG A 354 -17.67 14.42 -24.54
N ALA A 355 -18.73 15.09 -24.09
CA ALA A 355 -19.54 14.69 -22.96
C ALA A 355 -21.04 14.66 -23.28
N SER A 356 -21.77 13.69 -22.73
CA SER A 356 -23.22 13.57 -22.86
C SER A 356 -23.87 13.06 -21.58
N LYS A 357 -25.10 13.53 -21.31
CA LYS A 357 -25.97 12.99 -20.25
C LYS A 357 -26.65 11.69 -20.67
N THR A 358 -26.87 11.47 -21.96
CA THR A 358 -27.65 10.36 -22.49
C THR A 358 -26.76 9.38 -23.26
N GLU A 359 -26.99 8.09 -23.04
CA GLU A 359 -26.37 7.04 -23.85
C GLU A 359 -27.04 6.98 -25.23
N SER A 360 -26.25 6.97 -26.30
CA SER A 360 -26.75 6.80 -27.68
C SER A 360 -26.29 5.44 -28.21
N ALA A 361 -27.11 4.73 -28.97
CA ALA A 361 -26.72 3.41 -29.48
C ALA A 361 -25.40 3.47 -30.28
N GLY A 362 -24.42 2.65 -29.91
CA GLY A 362 -23.12 2.56 -30.58
C GLY A 362 -22.17 3.74 -30.35
N TRP A 363 -22.44 4.62 -29.38
CA TRP A 363 -21.61 5.78 -29.04
C TRP A 363 -20.14 5.44 -28.72
N ASP A 364 -19.90 4.21 -28.28
CA ASP A 364 -18.59 3.67 -27.92
C ASP A 364 -17.77 3.13 -29.09
N LYS A 365 -18.34 3.12 -30.31
CA LYS A 365 -17.67 2.67 -31.54
C LYS A 365 -16.82 3.80 -32.16
N ILE A 366 -15.86 3.39 -33.00
CA ILE A 366 -14.91 4.28 -33.68
C ILE A 366 -15.65 5.31 -34.57
N ASP A 367 -16.64 4.85 -35.32
CA ASP A 367 -17.31 5.64 -36.37
C ASP A 367 -18.49 6.47 -35.85
N PHE A 368 -18.72 6.51 -34.53
CA PHE A 368 -19.75 7.36 -33.96
C PHE A 368 -19.40 8.83 -34.13
N ASP A 369 -20.36 9.60 -34.67
CA ASP A 369 -20.29 11.06 -34.78
C ASP A 369 -20.74 11.71 -33.47
N ASP A 370 -19.78 12.21 -32.70
CA ASP A 370 -20.00 12.94 -31.45
C ASP A 370 -19.99 14.46 -31.62
N ALA A 371 -20.11 14.99 -32.85
CA ALA A 371 -20.11 16.43 -33.09
C ALA A 371 -21.25 17.16 -32.36
N ALA A 372 -22.39 16.50 -32.13
CA ALA A 372 -23.51 17.03 -31.37
C ALA A 372 -23.29 17.00 -29.84
N TRP A 373 -22.27 16.27 -29.36
CA TRP A 373 -21.95 16.23 -27.94
C TRP A 373 -21.20 17.48 -27.52
N THR A 374 -21.52 17.96 -26.33
CA THR A 374 -20.86 19.16 -25.79
C THR A 374 -19.42 18.81 -25.40
N PRO A 375 -18.45 19.73 -25.51
CA PRO A 375 -17.14 19.55 -24.91
C PRO A 375 -17.25 19.34 -23.39
N ALA A 376 -16.37 18.50 -22.84
CA ALA A 376 -16.18 18.38 -21.41
C ALA A 376 -15.58 19.68 -20.85
N ILE A 377 -15.87 20.00 -19.60
CA ILE A 377 -15.19 21.10 -18.90
C ILE A 377 -13.95 20.57 -18.20
N ALA A 378 -12.84 21.30 -18.30
CA ALA A 378 -11.64 21.04 -17.51
C ALA A 378 -11.70 21.85 -16.21
N MET A 379 -11.71 21.15 -15.07
CA MET A 379 -11.81 21.75 -13.74
C MET A 379 -10.44 22.11 -13.17
N GLY A 380 -9.39 21.47 -13.67
CA GLY A 380 -7.99 21.84 -13.45
C GLY A 380 -7.07 20.64 -13.57
N ALA A 381 -5.77 20.87 -13.36
CA ALA A 381 -4.74 19.85 -13.56
C ALA A 381 -4.85 18.69 -12.56
N TYR A 382 -4.22 17.57 -12.88
CA TYR A 382 -3.88 16.56 -11.89
C TYR A 382 -3.24 17.20 -10.63
N GLY A 383 -3.61 16.72 -9.43
CA GLY A 383 -3.14 17.27 -8.14
C GLY A 383 -4.06 18.33 -7.49
N ILE A 384 -5.09 18.83 -8.18
CA ILE A 384 -6.00 19.84 -7.59
C ILE A 384 -6.93 19.26 -6.51
N VAL A 385 -7.32 20.09 -5.56
CA VAL A 385 -8.43 19.81 -4.62
C VAL A 385 -9.75 19.70 -5.41
N PRO A 386 -10.66 18.76 -5.07
CA PRO A 386 -10.64 17.87 -3.90
C PRO A 386 -9.83 16.57 -4.06
N TRP A 387 -9.40 16.22 -5.26
CA TRP A 387 -8.85 14.88 -5.54
C TRP A 387 -7.37 14.71 -5.18
N GLY A 388 -6.57 15.77 -5.27
CA GLY A 388 -5.14 15.74 -4.93
C GLY A 388 -4.32 14.77 -5.78
N ASP A 389 -3.24 14.25 -5.20
CA ASP A 389 -2.36 13.28 -5.83
C ASP A 389 -2.97 11.87 -5.82
N LEU A 390 -3.10 11.30 -7.01
CA LEU A 390 -3.52 9.92 -7.23
C LEU A 390 -2.27 9.04 -7.26
N THR A 391 -1.61 8.89 -6.12
CA THR A 391 -0.55 7.88 -5.95
C THR A 391 -1.17 6.49 -5.82
N GLY A 392 -2.17 6.20 -6.65
CA GLY A 392 -2.95 4.98 -6.70
C GLY A 392 -2.10 3.81 -7.10
N THR A 393 -1.44 3.32 -6.09
CA THR A 393 -0.61 2.17 -6.03
C THR A 393 -1.53 0.96 -6.00
N THR A 394 -1.43 0.08 -7.00
CA THR A 394 -1.27 -1.32 -6.61
C THR A 394 -0.05 -1.34 -5.70
N ASN A 395 -0.25 -1.14 -4.39
CA ASN A 395 0.84 -0.97 -3.43
C ASN A 395 1.75 -2.19 -3.44
N GLU A 396 1.24 -3.33 -3.90
CA GLU A 396 2.00 -4.49 -4.33
C GLU A 396 2.93 -4.19 -5.53
N THR A 397 3.95 -3.34 -5.30
CA THR A 397 5.19 -3.16 -6.07
C THR A 397 6.31 -3.98 -5.40
N PRO A 398 7.48 -4.22 -6.00
CA PRO A 398 8.63 -4.68 -5.24
C PRO A 398 9.08 -3.58 -4.28
N TYR A 399 9.50 -3.97 -3.08
CA TYR A 399 9.99 -3.07 -2.04
C TYR A 399 11.45 -3.35 -1.80
N ALA A 400 12.28 -2.35 -2.06
CA ALA A 400 13.73 -2.46 -1.90
C ALA A 400 14.19 -1.69 -0.66
N THR A 401 15.17 -2.28 0.03
CA THR A 401 15.87 -1.71 1.17
C THR A 401 17.33 -2.18 1.13
N GLY A 402 18.22 -1.49 1.81
CA GLY A 402 19.61 -1.92 1.90
C GLY A 402 20.55 -0.82 2.33
N ILE A 403 21.82 -1.05 2.03
CA ILE A 403 22.92 -0.12 2.30
C ILE A 403 23.46 0.30 0.92
N ALA A 404 23.48 1.61 0.63
CA ALA A 404 23.76 2.13 -0.72
C ALA A 404 25.07 1.64 -1.35
N ASP A 405 26.12 1.48 -0.54
CA ASP A 405 27.44 0.97 -0.91
C ASP A 405 27.64 -0.53 -0.57
N GLY A 406 26.59 -1.20 -0.10
CA GLY A 406 26.59 -2.60 0.32
C GLY A 406 25.45 -3.38 -0.31
N VAL A 407 24.73 -4.15 0.52
CA VAL A 407 23.69 -5.08 0.08
C VAL A 407 22.40 -4.37 -0.33
N ARG A 408 21.71 -4.91 -1.34
CA ARG A 408 20.32 -4.57 -1.68
C ARG A 408 19.43 -5.80 -1.49
N ILE A 409 18.32 -5.63 -0.77
CA ILE A 409 17.29 -6.65 -0.61
C ILE A 409 16.01 -6.13 -1.25
N VAL A 410 15.47 -6.87 -2.21
CA VAL A 410 14.23 -6.54 -2.89
C VAL A 410 13.20 -7.62 -2.62
N TYR A 411 12.16 -7.25 -1.89
CA TYR A 411 10.99 -8.09 -1.63
C TYR A 411 9.92 -7.87 -2.70
N ALA A 412 9.53 -8.94 -3.40
CA ALA A 412 8.48 -8.92 -4.40
C ALA A 412 7.24 -9.65 -3.88
N PRO A 413 6.10 -8.95 -3.68
CA PRO A 413 4.88 -9.56 -3.14
C PRO A 413 4.14 -10.47 -4.14
N ARG A 414 4.64 -10.55 -5.38
CA ARG A 414 4.04 -11.29 -6.51
C ARG A 414 5.13 -12.00 -7.31
N PRO A 415 4.83 -13.15 -7.95
CA PRO A 415 5.78 -13.91 -8.75
C PRO A 415 5.92 -13.29 -10.15
N GLU A 416 6.31 -12.02 -10.20
CA GLU A 416 6.56 -11.26 -11.44
C GLU A 416 8.03 -10.83 -11.48
N ALA A 417 8.59 -10.71 -12.68
CA ALA A 417 9.97 -10.26 -12.85
C ALA A 417 10.18 -8.84 -12.33
N VAL A 418 11.31 -8.60 -11.68
CA VAL A 418 11.68 -7.33 -11.05
C VAL A 418 12.86 -6.72 -11.78
N GLU A 419 12.74 -5.45 -12.16
CA GLU A 419 13.89 -4.64 -12.54
C GLU A 419 14.53 -4.04 -11.29
N VAL A 420 15.78 -4.41 -11.03
CA VAL A 420 16.63 -3.79 -10.01
C VAL A 420 17.44 -2.67 -10.68
N ARG A 421 17.38 -1.47 -10.13
CA ARG A 421 17.81 -0.22 -10.77
C ARG A 421 18.90 0.48 -9.98
N ASP A 422 19.49 1.53 -10.54
CA ASP A 422 20.56 2.33 -9.93
C ASP A 422 21.80 1.52 -9.53
N LEU A 423 22.12 0.50 -10.32
CA LEU A 423 23.25 -0.41 -10.06
C LEU A 423 24.61 0.14 -10.55
N GLY A 424 24.62 1.28 -11.25
CA GLY A 424 25.77 1.74 -12.04
C GLY A 424 25.89 0.97 -13.35
N VAL A 425 26.65 1.49 -14.32
CA VAL A 425 26.79 0.88 -15.67
C VAL A 425 27.79 -0.28 -15.62
N ASP A 426 27.39 -1.45 -16.14
CA ASP A 426 28.23 -2.66 -16.22
C ASP A 426 28.88 -3.05 -14.88
N THR A 427 28.17 -2.82 -13.78
CA THR A 427 28.62 -3.15 -12.43
C THR A 427 28.25 -4.60 -12.13
N ALA A 428 29.21 -5.37 -11.59
CA ALA A 428 29.02 -6.75 -11.21
C ALA A 428 28.50 -6.90 -9.77
N TYR A 429 27.50 -7.76 -9.59
CA TYR A 429 26.93 -8.14 -8.29
C TYR A 429 26.86 -9.66 -8.18
N THR A 430 26.95 -10.17 -6.96
CA THR A 430 26.49 -11.52 -6.63
C THR A 430 25.00 -11.46 -6.33
N ALA A 431 24.21 -12.26 -7.04
CA ALA A 431 22.75 -12.32 -6.87
C ALA A 431 22.29 -13.66 -6.28
N ILE A 432 21.31 -13.58 -5.37
CA ILE A 432 20.78 -14.72 -4.62
C ILE A 432 19.26 -14.61 -4.54
N HIS A 433 18.55 -15.69 -4.86
CA HIS A 433 17.13 -15.83 -4.52
C HIS A 433 16.99 -16.27 -3.06
N PHE A 434 16.07 -15.65 -2.35
CA PHE A 434 15.66 -16.08 -1.01
C PHE A 434 14.16 -16.37 -1.01
N ASP A 435 13.80 -17.56 -0.55
CA ASP A 435 12.42 -18.00 -0.39
C ASP A 435 11.89 -17.61 1.01
N PRO A 436 10.92 -16.67 1.13
CA PRO A 436 10.36 -16.24 2.40
C PRO A 436 9.62 -17.32 3.18
N VAL A 437 9.18 -18.39 2.51
CA VAL A 437 8.42 -19.49 3.12
C VAL A 437 9.36 -20.49 3.77
N SER A 438 10.40 -20.93 3.04
CA SER A 438 11.33 -21.97 3.53
C SER A 438 12.62 -21.41 4.15
N GLY A 439 12.91 -20.13 3.95
CA GLY A 439 14.20 -19.51 4.29
C GLY A 439 15.37 -19.96 3.42
N LYS A 440 15.11 -20.71 2.34
CA LYS A 440 16.16 -21.24 1.46
C LYS A 440 16.78 -20.12 0.61
N LYS A 441 18.12 -20.06 0.60
CA LYS A 441 18.91 -19.27 -0.34
C LYS A 441 19.32 -20.13 -1.55
N THR A 442 19.09 -19.62 -2.75
CA THR A 442 19.53 -20.25 -4.01
C THR A 442 20.39 -19.26 -4.79
N PRO A 443 21.69 -19.54 -5.00
CA PRO A 443 22.55 -18.67 -5.78
C PRO A 443 22.05 -18.52 -7.22
N ILE A 444 22.00 -17.28 -7.71
CA ILE A 444 21.81 -16.98 -9.14
C ILE A 444 23.20 -16.92 -9.82
N GLY A 445 24.19 -16.38 -9.11
CA GLY A 445 25.56 -16.22 -9.58
C GLY A 445 25.94 -14.75 -9.77
N GLU A 446 26.96 -14.50 -10.60
CA GLU A 446 27.34 -13.14 -10.98
C GLU A 446 26.34 -12.59 -12.00
N VAL A 447 25.88 -11.37 -11.74
CA VAL A 447 25.01 -10.61 -12.65
C VAL A 447 25.61 -9.24 -12.91
N ARG A 448 25.30 -8.68 -14.07
CA ARG A 448 25.75 -7.35 -14.50
C ARG A 448 24.57 -6.50 -14.90
N SER A 449 24.61 -5.25 -14.48
CA SER A 449 23.67 -4.23 -14.93
C SER A 449 23.91 -3.84 -16.38
N ASP A 450 22.84 -3.45 -17.06
CA ASP A 450 22.90 -2.95 -18.43
C ASP A 450 23.46 -1.52 -18.51
N LYS A 451 23.45 -0.94 -19.72
CA LYS A 451 23.88 0.44 -19.97
C LYS A 451 23.07 1.52 -19.23
N ASN A 452 21.90 1.17 -18.71
CA ASN A 452 21.03 2.06 -17.94
C ASN A 452 21.19 1.83 -16.43
N GLY A 453 22.10 0.95 -16.01
CA GLY A 453 22.26 0.57 -14.61
C GLY A 453 21.11 -0.28 -14.09
N VAL A 454 20.47 -1.07 -14.96
CA VAL A 454 19.33 -1.93 -14.63
C VAL A 454 19.69 -3.41 -14.84
N TRP A 455 19.22 -4.27 -13.94
CA TRP A 455 19.24 -5.73 -14.13
C TRP A 455 17.85 -6.30 -13.84
N THR A 456 17.36 -7.16 -14.72
CA THR A 456 16.04 -7.80 -14.57
C THR A 456 16.20 -9.20 -13.99
N CYS A 457 15.51 -9.46 -12.89
CA CYS A 457 15.46 -10.76 -12.23
C CYS A 457 14.09 -11.40 -12.42
N SER A 458 14.06 -12.64 -12.91
CA SER A 458 12.85 -13.44 -12.94
C SER A 458 12.61 -14.13 -11.58
N PRO A 459 11.34 -14.32 -11.18
CA PRO A 459 11.02 -15.09 -9.99
C PRO A 459 11.51 -16.55 -10.13
N PRO A 460 11.91 -17.22 -9.04
CA PRO A 460 12.42 -18.59 -9.09
C PRO A 460 11.33 -19.60 -9.47
N ASN A 461 10.06 -19.33 -9.13
CA ASN A 461 8.89 -20.13 -9.50
C ASN A 461 7.75 -19.21 -9.96
N VAL A 462 6.89 -19.70 -10.85
CA VAL A 462 5.70 -18.97 -11.34
C VAL A 462 4.41 -19.43 -10.64
N VAL A 463 4.53 -20.02 -9.44
CA VAL A 463 3.36 -20.43 -8.66
C VAL A 463 2.57 -19.17 -8.30
N LYS A 464 1.30 -19.15 -8.72
CA LYS A 464 0.41 -17.99 -8.54
C LYS A 464 0.33 -17.66 -7.05
N GLU A 465 0.57 -16.39 -6.72
CA GLU A 465 0.46 -15.80 -5.37
C GLU A 465 1.65 -16.00 -4.40
N GLU A 466 2.75 -16.62 -4.81
CA GLU A 466 3.96 -16.66 -3.96
C GLU A 466 4.76 -15.36 -4.03
N ASP A 467 5.20 -14.88 -2.87
CA ASP A 467 6.16 -13.79 -2.74
C ASP A 467 7.60 -14.33 -2.75
N TRP A 468 8.55 -13.51 -3.14
CA TRP A 468 9.94 -13.91 -3.24
C TRP A 468 10.88 -12.73 -2.98
N VAL A 469 12.14 -13.02 -2.70
CA VAL A 469 13.17 -12.00 -2.43
C VAL A 469 14.37 -12.24 -3.34
N VAL A 470 14.94 -11.14 -3.84
CA VAL A 470 16.27 -11.15 -4.46
C VAL A 470 17.22 -10.26 -3.68
N ILE A 471 18.44 -10.77 -3.47
CA ILE A 471 19.51 -10.09 -2.77
C ILE A 471 20.63 -9.83 -3.78
N LEU A 472 21.17 -8.61 -3.79
CA LEU A 472 22.36 -8.23 -4.56
C LEU A 472 23.45 -7.76 -3.62
N GLU A 473 24.64 -8.32 -3.76
CA GLU A 473 25.83 -7.95 -3.02
C GLU A 473 26.90 -7.46 -4.01
N PRO A 474 27.48 -6.26 -3.81
CA PRO A 474 28.49 -5.74 -4.69
C PRO A 474 29.72 -6.64 -4.62
N LYS A 475 30.28 -6.99 -5.78
CA LYS A 475 31.55 -7.71 -5.80
C LYS A 475 32.64 -6.75 -5.32
N SER A 476 33.39 -7.14 -4.29
CA SER A 476 34.57 -6.39 -3.86
C SER A 476 35.47 -6.15 -5.08
N LYS A 477 35.87 -4.90 -5.33
CA LYS A 477 36.76 -4.55 -6.44
C LYS A 477 38.12 -5.21 -6.32
#